data_AF-A0A5K1HMR0-F1
#
_entry.id   AF-A0A5K1HMR0-F1
#
_cell.length_a   1.000
_cell.length_b   1.000
_cell.length_c   1.000
_cell.angle_alpha   90.00
_cell.angle_beta   90.00
_cell.angle_gamma   90.00
#
_symmetry.space_group_name_H-M   'P 1'
#
loop_
_entity.id
_entity.type
_entity.pdbx_description
1 polymer ?
#
loop_
_entity_poly.entity_id
_entity_poly.type
_entity_poly.pdbx_seq_one_letter_code
_entity_poly.pdbx_strand_id
1 'polypeptide(L)'
;CKTNSSYCYSCIATYGWTGYYCYNPCPDTYYFSNNGSNCTKCNLTCITCTDFLVCSACTLNGTNMAYLLGTLCYKNCPDGYFGDTNYGLGPNTCKACDTYCATCTANPTPCLSCKNNTFLYNQTCVSTCPNGTVAIIALGKCLDCSTSCVDLTVNMHFEDALNEVLFIDMVFTNPLNFTAFDMTTFQTVDIANTNMADFTLTYSQLTSSSYRIT
;
A
#
# COMPACT_ATOMS: atom_id res chain seq x y z
N CYS A 1 0.24 11.46 -54.61
CA CYS A 1 0.90 10.32 -55.27
C CYS A 1 1.46 10.77 -56.61
N LYS A 2 2.58 10.18 -57.07
CA LYS A 2 3.18 10.58 -58.36
C LYS A 2 2.34 10.16 -59.57
N THR A 3 1.42 9.21 -59.42
CA THR A 3 0.47 8.76 -60.45
C THR A 3 -0.89 8.57 -59.78
N ASN A 4 -1.94 9.20 -60.30
CA ASN A 4 -3.23 9.38 -59.63
C ASN A 4 -3.95 8.03 -59.36
N SER A 5 -4.08 7.62 -58.10
CA SER A 5 -4.88 6.49 -57.60
C SER A 5 -4.75 6.41 -56.09
N SER A 6 -5.74 5.85 -55.39
CA SER A 6 -5.68 5.50 -53.97
C SER A 6 -4.57 4.50 -53.65
N TYR A 7 -3.91 3.92 -54.66
CA TYR A 7 -2.81 2.96 -54.56
C TYR A 7 -1.57 3.50 -55.28
N CYS A 8 -0.49 3.73 -54.53
CA CYS A 8 0.65 4.51 -54.98
C CYS A 8 1.96 3.73 -54.80
N TYR A 9 2.82 3.77 -55.83
CA TYR A 9 4.16 3.16 -55.80
C TYR A 9 5.24 4.09 -55.21
N SER A 10 4.94 5.38 -55.03
CA SER A 10 5.79 6.35 -54.35
C SER A 10 5.03 7.58 -53.87
N CYS A 11 5.50 8.16 -52.76
CA CYS A 11 4.95 9.35 -52.13
C CYS A 11 5.81 10.60 -52.42
N ILE A 12 5.22 11.79 -52.30
CA ILE A 12 5.96 13.06 -52.29
C ILE A 12 6.73 13.13 -50.95
N ALA A 13 7.87 13.82 -50.90
CA ALA A 13 8.78 13.83 -49.75
C ALA A 13 8.15 14.23 -48.39
N THR A 14 6.97 14.87 -48.39
CA THR A 14 6.24 15.27 -47.17
C THR A 14 5.18 14.26 -46.70
N TYR A 15 5.05 13.11 -47.37
CA TYR A 15 4.06 12.07 -47.05
C TYR A 15 4.76 10.76 -46.67
N GLY A 16 4.28 10.14 -45.61
CA GLY A 16 4.75 8.84 -45.14
C GLY A 16 4.02 7.71 -45.87
N TRP A 17 4.75 6.66 -46.20
CA TRP A 17 4.22 5.50 -46.91
C TRP A 17 3.92 4.34 -45.96
N THR A 18 2.76 3.68 -46.07
CA THR A 18 2.54 2.34 -45.50
C THR A 18 1.73 1.47 -46.45
N GLY A 19 2.23 0.27 -46.75
CA GLY A 19 1.68 -0.61 -47.78
C GLY A 19 1.74 0.02 -49.18
N TYR A 20 0.64 0.66 -49.61
CA TYR A 20 0.49 1.33 -50.90
C TYR A 20 -0.22 2.69 -50.80
N TYR A 21 -0.35 3.23 -49.57
CA TYR A 21 -1.05 4.49 -49.32
C TYR A 21 -0.07 5.52 -48.76
N CYS A 22 -0.24 6.78 -49.18
CA CYS A 22 0.55 7.92 -48.72
C CYS A 22 -0.29 8.75 -47.73
N TYR A 23 0.23 8.97 -46.53
CA TYR A 23 -0.46 9.70 -45.47
C TYR A 23 0.35 10.93 -45.03
N ASN A 24 -0.36 12.00 -44.69
CA ASN A 24 0.22 13.17 -44.03
C ASN A 24 -0.87 13.88 -43.19
N PRO A 25 -0.84 13.79 -41.84
CA PRO A 25 0.09 12.99 -41.04
C PRO A 25 -0.13 11.48 -41.20
N CYS A 26 0.79 10.65 -40.69
CA CYS A 26 0.54 9.22 -40.55
C CYS A 26 -0.75 8.97 -39.73
N PRO A 27 -1.52 7.91 -40.05
CA PRO A 27 -2.72 7.57 -39.29
C PRO A 27 -2.35 7.09 -37.88
N ASP A 28 -3.35 7.08 -36.99
CA ASP A 28 -3.22 6.49 -35.66
C ASP A 28 -2.62 5.07 -35.72
N THR A 29 -1.85 4.70 -34.70
CA THR A 29 -1.00 3.51 -34.57
C THR A 29 0.26 3.52 -35.43
N TYR A 30 0.54 4.62 -36.14
CA TYR A 30 1.78 4.82 -36.90
C TYR A 30 2.42 6.17 -36.60
N TYR A 31 3.75 6.23 -36.70
CA TYR A 31 4.54 7.47 -36.63
C TYR A 31 5.44 7.60 -37.86
N PHE A 32 5.86 8.84 -38.12
CA PHE A 32 6.83 9.14 -39.17
C PHE A 32 8.21 8.62 -38.80
N SER A 33 8.75 7.74 -39.62
CA SER A 33 10.11 7.22 -39.53
C SER A 33 10.90 7.58 -40.79
N ASN A 34 12.23 7.45 -40.74
CA ASN A 34 13.16 7.77 -41.84
C ASN A 34 12.94 9.19 -42.40
N ASN A 35 13.02 10.22 -41.55
CA ASN A 35 12.84 11.62 -41.92
C ASN A 35 11.51 11.93 -42.63
N GLY A 36 10.42 11.26 -42.24
CA GLY A 36 9.08 11.54 -42.78
C GLY A 36 8.70 10.73 -44.03
N SER A 37 9.56 9.82 -44.49
CA SER A 37 9.32 9.04 -45.71
C SER A 37 8.48 7.78 -45.50
N ASN A 38 8.36 7.28 -44.26
CA ASN A 38 7.68 6.03 -43.95
C ASN A 38 6.76 6.20 -42.73
N CYS A 39 5.59 5.56 -42.74
CA CYS A 39 4.74 5.42 -41.56
C CYS A 39 5.02 4.06 -40.93
N THR A 40 5.73 4.04 -39.80
CA THR A 40 6.08 2.82 -39.06
C THR A 40 5.12 2.62 -37.89
N LYS A 41 4.76 1.37 -37.59
CA LYS A 41 3.84 1.05 -36.49
C LYS A 41 4.40 1.48 -35.13
N CYS A 42 3.54 2.07 -34.31
CA CYS A 42 3.76 2.27 -32.88
C CYS A 42 3.86 0.93 -32.15
N ASN A 43 4.23 0.98 -30.86
CA ASN A 43 4.02 -0.14 -29.95
C ASN A 43 2.53 -0.53 -29.90
N LEU A 44 2.21 -1.82 -29.77
CA LEU A 44 0.84 -2.34 -29.77
C LEU A 44 -0.05 -1.74 -28.65
N THR A 45 0.55 -1.26 -27.57
CA THR A 45 -0.16 -0.60 -26.46
C THR A 45 -0.44 0.89 -26.71
N CYS A 46 0.04 1.45 -27.82
CA CYS A 46 -0.02 2.87 -28.14
C CYS A 46 -0.84 3.17 -29.40
N ILE A 47 -1.70 4.18 -29.32
CA ILE A 47 -2.50 4.72 -30.42
C ILE A 47 -1.76 5.89 -31.07
N THR A 48 -1.41 6.93 -30.32
CA THR A 48 -0.70 8.10 -30.88
C THR A 48 0.73 8.12 -30.36
N CYS A 49 1.70 7.98 -31.27
CA CYS A 49 3.11 8.00 -30.91
C CYS A 49 3.90 8.96 -31.79
N THR A 50 4.98 9.51 -31.24
CA THR A 50 5.94 10.34 -31.98
C THR A 50 7.14 9.53 -32.43
N ASP A 51 7.49 8.51 -31.66
CA ASP A 51 8.45 7.46 -32.00
C ASP A 51 7.99 6.11 -31.40
N PHE A 52 8.83 5.08 -31.46
CA PHE A 52 8.49 3.75 -30.94
C PHE A 52 8.27 3.71 -29.41
N LEU A 53 8.91 4.61 -28.64
CA LEU A 53 8.88 4.67 -27.19
C LEU A 53 7.90 5.72 -26.66
N VAL A 54 7.81 6.88 -27.30
CA VAL A 54 7.04 8.04 -26.82
C VAL A 54 5.61 7.98 -27.34
N CYS A 55 4.70 7.70 -26.41
CA CYS A 55 3.27 7.60 -26.64
C CYS A 55 2.50 8.72 -25.92
N SER A 56 1.50 9.29 -26.60
CA SER A 56 0.58 10.30 -26.06
C SER A 56 -0.83 9.76 -25.78
N ALA A 57 -1.23 8.64 -26.37
CA ALA A 57 -2.51 7.99 -26.08
C ALA A 57 -2.40 6.47 -26.19
N CYS A 58 -2.83 5.77 -25.15
CA CYS A 58 -2.77 4.31 -25.08
C CYS A 58 -4.02 3.64 -25.65
N THR A 59 -3.88 2.38 -26.05
CA THR A 59 -4.99 1.54 -26.49
C THR A 59 -6.04 1.42 -25.37
N LEU A 60 -7.29 1.76 -25.68
CA LEU A 60 -8.34 1.89 -24.67
C LEU A 60 -9.07 0.58 -24.35
N ASN A 61 -9.07 -0.38 -25.28
CA ASN A 61 -9.85 -1.62 -25.19
C ASN A 61 -9.08 -2.81 -25.80
N GLY A 62 -9.50 -4.03 -25.46
CA GLY A 62 -8.96 -5.27 -26.02
C GLY A 62 -7.66 -5.75 -25.35
N THR A 63 -6.95 -6.69 -26.00
CA THR A 63 -5.80 -7.40 -25.41
C THR A 63 -4.55 -6.53 -25.20
N ASN A 64 -4.49 -5.38 -25.86
CA ASN A 64 -3.41 -4.41 -25.75
C ASN A 64 -3.82 -3.16 -24.96
N MET A 65 -4.95 -3.21 -24.25
CA MET A 65 -5.36 -2.15 -23.35
C MET A 65 -4.21 -1.80 -22.38
N ALA A 66 -3.96 -0.50 -22.23
CA ALA A 66 -2.88 0.01 -21.41
C ALA A 66 -3.24 1.38 -20.83
N TYR A 67 -2.45 1.82 -19.86
CA TYR A 67 -2.60 3.05 -19.11
C TYR A 67 -1.41 3.96 -19.34
N LEU A 68 -1.68 5.23 -19.62
CA LEU A 68 -0.65 6.23 -19.83
C LEU A 68 -0.04 6.68 -18.50
N LEU A 69 1.28 6.61 -18.40
CA LEU A 69 2.06 7.23 -17.34
C LEU A 69 3.22 8.02 -17.96
N GLY A 70 3.14 9.35 -17.88
CA GLY A 70 4.07 10.23 -18.59
C GLY A 70 3.91 10.06 -20.10
N THR A 71 4.90 9.45 -20.75
CA THR A 71 4.94 9.19 -22.19
C THR A 71 4.91 7.70 -22.54
N LEU A 72 4.67 6.82 -21.56
CA LEU A 72 4.70 5.38 -21.73
C LEU A 72 3.34 4.75 -21.44
N CYS A 73 3.01 3.70 -22.19
CA CYS A 73 1.79 2.90 -22.00
C CYS A 73 2.10 1.60 -21.27
N TYR A 74 1.63 1.49 -20.03
CA TYR A 74 1.79 0.33 -19.18
C TYR A 74 0.55 -0.56 -19.24
N LYS A 75 0.72 -1.88 -19.44
CA LYS A 75 -0.41 -2.82 -19.29
C LYS A 75 -0.93 -2.84 -17.85
N ASN A 76 0.00 -2.87 -16.90
CA ASN A 76 -0.27 -2.76 -15.48
C ASN A 76 0.52 -1.56 -14.95
N CYS A 77 -0.15 -0.62 -14.29
CA CYS A 77 0.52 0.50 -13.67
C CYS A 77 1.55 0.02 -12.63
N PRO A 78 2.70 0.68 -12.51
CA PRO A 78 3.71 0.32 -11.52
C PRO A 78 3.21 0.61 -10.09
N ASP A 79 3.90 0.05 -9.09
CA ASP A 79 3.61 0.31 -7.68
C ASP A 79 3.57 1.81 -7.38
N GLY A 80 2.67 2.21 -6.48
CA GLY A 80 2.34 3.61 -6.21
C GLY A 80 1.33 4.23 -7.18
N TYR A 81 0.88 3.50 -8.21
CA TYR A 81 -0.14 3.95 -9.15
C TYR A 81 -1.22 2.88 -9.36
N PHE A 82 -2.43 3.31 -9.72
CA PHE A 82 -3.53 2.45 -10.14
C PHE A 82 -4.02 2.84 -11.53
N GLY A 83 -4.57 1.86 -12.26
CA GLY A 83 -5.14 2.08 -13.58
C GLY A 83 -6.52 2.73 -13.48
N ASP A 84 -6.64 3.96 -13.97
CA ASP A 84 -7.92 4.66 -14.09
C ASP A 84 -8.50 4.47 -15.48
N THR A 85 -9.53 3.62 -15.56
CA THR A 85 -10.22 3.27 -16.81
C THR A 85 -11.36 4.24 -17.08
N ASN A 86 -11.26 5.00 -18.16
CA ASN A 86 -12.32 5.94 -18.56
C ASN A 86 -13.39 5.29 -19.46
N TYR A 87 -13.41 3.96 -19.60
CA TYR A 87 -14.38 3.20 -20.41
C TYR A 87 -14.61 3.76 -21.83
N GLY A 88 -13.55 4.28 -22.47
CA GLY A 88 -13.64 4.88 -23.80
C GLY A 88 -14.14 6.33 -23.85
N LEU A 89 -14.48 6.94 -22.71
CA LEU A 89 -14.84 8.35 -22.59
C LEU A 89 -13.63 9.29 -22.47
N GLY A 90 -12.43 8.73 -22.38
CA GLY A 90 -11.17 9.45 -22.24
C GLY A 90 -9.96 8.51 -22.23
N PRO A 91 -8.73 9.03 -22.07
CA PRO A 91 -7.53 8.21 -21.99
C PRO A 91 -7.51 7.37 -20.71
N ASN A 92 -7.11 6.11 -20.82
CA ASN A 92 -6.76 5.32 -19.65
C ASN A 92 -5.43 5.83 -19.11
N THR A 93 -5.35 6.15 -17.82
CA THR A 93 -4.16 6.74 -17.21
C THR A 93 -3.78 6.02 -15.92
N CYS A 94 -2.49 6.01 -15.60
CA CYS A 94 -2.03 5.60 -14.28
C CYS A 94 -2.14 6.79 -13.34
N LYS A 95 -3.03 6.70 -12.35
CA LYS A 95 -3.18 7.71 -11.31
C LYS A 95 -2.42 7.31 -10.06
N ALA A 96 -1.79 8.29 -9.40
CA ALA A 96 -1.04 8.04 -8.18
C ALA A 96 -1.96 7.58 -7.05
N CYS A 97 -1.49 6.63 -6.25
CA CYS A 97 -2.10 6.27 -4.97
C CYS A 97 -1.98 7.42 -3.97
N ASP A 98 -2.74 7.33 -2.87
CA ASP A 98 -2.65 8.31 -1.79
C ASP A 98 -1.23 8.33 -1.15
N THR A 99 -0.91 9.43 -0.47
CA THR A 99 0.44 9.78 0.02
C THR A 99 1.12 8.65 0.79
N TYR A 100 0.40 7.94 1.65
CA TYR A 100 0.95 6.85 2.48
C TYR A 100 0.72 5.45 1.93
N CYS A 101 0.04 5.35 0.79
CA CYS A 101 -0.33 4.08 0.17
C CYS A 101 0.75 3.61 -0.81
N ALA A 102 1.19 2.36 -0.67
CA ALA A 102 2.15 1.72 -1.57
C ALA A 102 1.46 1.07 -2.78
N THR A 103 0.33 0.38 -2.56
CA THR A 103 -0.49 -0.17 -3.64
C THR A 103 -1.97 0.08 -3.38
N CYS A 104 -2.71 0.51 -4.39
CA CYS A 104 -4.13 0.87 -4.30
C CYS A 104 -4.91 0.42 -5.54
N THR A 105 -6.23 0.36 -5.43
CA THR A 105 -7.13 0.21 -6.60
C THR A 105 -7.88 1.49 -6.91
N ALA A 106 -7.86 2.47 -6.01
CA ALA A 106 -8.39 3.81 -6.21
C ALA A 106 -7.70 4.79 -5.27
N ASN A 107 -7.87 6.08 -5.55
CA ASN A 107 -7.42 7.18 -4.69
C ASN A 107 -8.66 7.95 -4.19
N PRO A 108 -8.81 8.19 -2.87
CA PRO A 108 -7.85 7.84 -1.81
C PRO A 108 -7.96 6.39 -1.30
N THR A 109 -9.08 5.73 -1.55
CA THR A 109 -9.39 4.38 -1.04
C THR A 109 -10.08 3.51 -2.10
N PRO A 110 -9.87 2.18 -2.10
CA PRO A 110 -9.15 1.43 -1.07
C PRO A 110 -7.65 1.30 -1.36
N CYS A 111 -6.86 1.45 -0.29
CA CYS A 111 -5.46 1.13 -0.26
C CYS A 111 -5.27 -0.34 0.18
N LEU A 112 -4.41 -1.06 -0.54
CA LEU A 112 -4.14 -2.49 -0.32
C LEU A 112 -2.91 -2.69 0.56
N SER A 113 -1.89 -1.84 0.43
CA SER A 113 -0.67 -1.90 1.24
C SER A 113 -0.10 -0.52 1.52
N CYS A 114 0.56 -0.38 2.67
CA CYS A 114 1.11 0.88 3.15
C CYS A 114 2.61 0.97 2.88
N LYS A 115 3.11 2.19 2.72
CA LYS A 115 4.55 2.46 2.67
C LYS A 115 5.21 2.10 4.00
N ASN A 116 6.54 1.99 4.01
CA ASN A 116 7.28 1.72 5.24
C ASN A 116 6.96 2.76 6.33
N ASN A 117 6.84 2.28 7.57
CA ASN A 117 6.52 3.07 8.76
C ASN A 117 5.10 3.71 8.75
N THR A 118 4.17 3.22 7.92
CA THR A 118 2.75 3.58 8.01
C THR A 118 1.89 2.33 8.19
N PHE A 119 0.68 2.52 8.68
CA PHE A 119 -0.19 1.44 9.15
C PHE A 119 -1.53 1.44 8.42
N LEU A 120 -1.98 0.27 7.99
CA LEU A 120 -3.29 0.11 7.35
C LEU A 120 -4.39 0.20 8.41
N TYR A 121 -5.35 1.09 8.19
CA TYR A 121 -6.54 1.29 9.01
C TYR A 121 -7.72 1.63 8.09
N ASN A 122 -8.81 0.86 8.17
CA ASN A 122 -10.03 1.09 7.36
C ASN A 122 -9.76 1.33 5.86
N GLN A 123 -8.88 0.53 5.25
CA GLN A 123 -8.47 0.64 3.83
C GLN A 123 -7.75 1.96 3.48
N THR A 124 -7.24 2.68 4.48
CA THR A 124 -6.35 3.84 4.35
C THR A 124 -5.04 3.58 5.07
N CYS A 125 -3.97 4.26 4.66
CA CYS A 125 -2.70 4.20 5.37
C CYS A 125 -2.52 5.46 6.20
N VAL A 126 -2.20 5.28 7.48
CA VAL A 126 -1.99 6.38 8.43
C VAL A 126 -0.58 6.31 9.03
N SER A 127 0.02 7.46 9.30
CA SER A 127 1.31 7.54 9.99
C SER A 127 1.20 7.29 11.50
N THR A 128 0.01 7.50 12.07
CA THR A 128 -0.28 7.26 13.49
C THR A 128 -1.66 6.64 13.61
N CYS A 129 -1.75 5.55 14.37
CA CYS A 129 -3.00 4.86 14.60
C CYS A 129 -3.97 5.73 15.41
N PRO A 130 -5.25 5.82 15.03
CA PRO A 130 -6.23 6.63 15.74
C PRO A 130 -6.51 6.10 17.16
N ASN A 131 -7.13 6.94 17.99
CA ASN A 131 -7.50 6.58 19.36
C ASN A 131 -8.31 5.27 19.41
N GLY A 132 -8.02 4.44 20.40
CA GLY A 132 -8.63 3.11 20.54
C GLY A 132 -7.99 2.03 19.66
N THR A 133 -6.93 2.36 18.92
CA THR A 133 -6.19 1.39 18.10
C THR A 133 -4.69 1.42 18.41
N VAL A 134 -4.02 0.29 18.20
CA VAL A 134 -2.57 0.14 18.41
C VAL A 134 -1.89 -0.28 17.12
N ALA A 135 -0.71 0.29 16.88
CA ALA A 135 0.11 -0.03 15.73
C ALA A 135 0.86 -1.36 15.95
N ILE A 136 0.58 -2.37 15.14
CA ILE A 136 1.30 -3.64 15.17
C ILE A 136 2.31 -3.65 14.02
N ILE A 137 3.57 -3.35 14.34
CA ILE A 137 4.67 -3.19 13.37
C ILE A 137 4.86 -4.44 12.50
N ALA A 138 4.79 -5.63 13.10
CA ALA A 138 4.91 -6.91 12.39
C ALA A 138 3.83 -7.13 11.32
N LEU A 139 2.66 -6.50 11.49
CA LEU A 139 1.54 -6.59 10.55
C LEU A 139 1.45 -5.37 9.63
N GLY A 140 2.06 -4.24 10.01
CA GLY A 140 1.87 -2.95 9.34
C GLY A 140 0.41 -2.46 9.41
N LYS A 141 -0.30 -2.75 10.51
CA LYS A 141 -1.73 -2.43 10.67
C LYS A 141 -2.03 -1.77 12.01
N CYS A 142 -3.09 -0.97 12.03
CA CYS A 142 -3.73 -0.55 13.27
C CYS A 142 -4.78 -1.58 13.66
N LEU A 143 -4.65 -2.16 14.85
CA LEU A 143 -5.63 -3.08 15.41
C LEU A 143 -6.48 -2.38 16.46
N ASP A 144 -7.78 -2.67 16.44
CA ASP A 144 -8.72 -2.14 17.41
C ASP A 144 -8.51 -2.81 18.78
N CYS A 145 -8.21 -1.99 19.78
CA CYS A 145 -7.94 -2.47 21.12
C CYS A 145 -9.18 -3.06 21.82
N SER A 146 -10.39 -2.70 21.41
CA SER A 146 -11.63 -3.24 21.99
C SER A 146 -11.77 -4.76 21.83
N THR A 147 -11.05 -5.36 20.87
CA THR A 147 -11.10 -6.80 20.58
C THR A 147 -9.77 -7.52 20.77
N SER A 148 -8.67 -6.76 20.80
CA SER A 148 -7.32 -7.32 20.70
C SER A 148 -6.37 -6.87 21.81
N CYS A 149 -6.73 -5.86 22.58
CA CYS A 149 -5.93 -5.40 23.71
C CYS A 149 -6.47 -5.97 25.03
N VAL A 150 -5.57 -6.06 25.99
CA VAL A 150 -5.88 -6.43 27.37
C VAL A 150 -5.44 -5.26 28.22
N ASP A 151 -6.37 -4.63 28.92
CA ASP A 151 -6.04 -3.57 29.86
C ASP A 151 -5.68 -4.21 31.19
N LEU A 152 -4.65 -3.66 31.86
CA LEU A 152 -4.22 -4.06 33.19
C LEU A 152 -4.57 -2.95 34.18
N THR A 153 -5.41 -3.27 35.17
CA THR A 153 -5.60 -2.44 36.35
C THR A 153 -4.71 -2.97 37.47
N VAL A 154 -3.84 -2.11 38.02
CA VAL A 154 -2.97 -2.43 39.16
C VAL A 154 -3.48 -1.72 40.40
N ASN A 155 -3.76 -2.46 41.46
CA ASN A 155 -4.11 -1.91 42.77
C ASN A 155 -3.07 -2.33 43.82
N MET A 156 -2.49 -1.36 44.51
CA MET A 156 -1.42 -1.58 45.48
C MET A 156 -1.93 -1.21 46.88
N HIS A 157 -1.83 -2.14 47.84
CA HIS A 157 -2.32 -1.91 49.20
C HIS A 157 -1.56 -2.72 50.25
N PHE A 158 -1.70 -2.31 51.51
CA PHE A 158 -1.31 -3.10 52.68
C PHE A 158 -2.60 -3.60 53.35
N GLU A 159 -2.69 -4.90 53.68
CA GLU A 159 -3.88 -5.46 54.32
C GLU A 159 -4.01 -5.01 55.80
N ASP A 160 -2.89 -4.73 56.47
CA ASP A 160 -2.83 -4.20 57.84
C ASP A 160 -1.66 -3.21 57.97
N ALA A 161 -1.83 -2.15 58.76
CA ALA A 161 -0.78 -1.18 59.08
C ALA A 161 0.39 -1.79 59.87
N LEU A 162 0.21 -2.97 60.46
CA LEU A 162 1.24 -3.72 61.17
C LEU A 162 2.01 -4.71 60.30
N ASN A 163 1.47 -5.08 59.13
CA ASN A 163 2.10 -6.02 58.21
C ASN A 163 2.79 -5.23 57.09
N GLU A 164 4.12 -5.23 57.08
CA GLU A 164 4.95 -4.57 56.05
C GLU A 164 4.93 -5.31 54.68
N VAL A 165 3.84 -6.02 54.37
CA VAL A 165 3.67 -6.78 53.12
C VAL A 165 2.83 -5.98 52.14
N LEU A 166 3.42 -5.62 51.00
CA LEU A 166 2.77 -4.89 49.92
C LEU A 166 2.05 -5.87 48.98
N PHE A 167 0.74 -5.74 48.86
CA PHE A 167 -0.08 -6.51 47.94
C PHE A 167 -0.25 -5.75 46.63
N ILE A 168 0.02 -6.42 45.51
CA ILE A 168 -0.20 -5.90 44.16
C ILE A 168 -1.24 -6.78 43.48
N ASP A 169 -2.46 -6.27 43.39
CA ASP A 169 -3.55 -6.91 42.66
C ASP A 169 -3.54 -6.45 41.20
N MET A 170 -3.51 -7.41 40.29
CA MET A 170 -3.51 -7.21 38.84
C MET A 170 -4.78 -7.79 38.25
N VAL A 171 -5.59 -6.94 37.62
CA VAL A 171 -6.84 -7.35 36.94
C VAL A 171 -6.73 -7.03 35.46
N PHE A 172 -6.89 -8.06 34.63
CA PHE A 172 -6.90 -7.96 33.19
C PHE A 172 -8.33 -7.94 32.64
N THR A 173 -8.59 -7.15 31.58
CA THR A 173 -9.93 -7.12 30.94
C THR A 173 -10.29 -8.43 30.25
N ASN A 174 -9.29 -9.20 29.83
CA ASN A 174 -9.45 -10.52 29.23
C ASN A 174 -8.54 -11.54 29.92
N PRO A 175 -8.96 -12.82 30.01
CA PRO A 175 -8.13 -13.86 30.56
C PRO A 175 -6.86 -14.04 29.71
N LEU A 176 -5.70 -14.05 30.36
CA LEU A 176 -4.42 -14.26 29.70
C LEU A 176 -4.09 -15.76 29.65
N ASN A 177 -3.54 -16.21 28.53
CA ASN A 177 -3.04 -17.57 28.41
C ASN A 177 -1.55 -17.63 28.77
N PHE A 178 -1.27 -17.93 30.04
CA PHE A 178 0.09 -18.05 30.59
C PHE A 178 0.88 -19.27 30.09
N THR A 179 0.26 -20.18 29.32
CA THR A 179 1.00 -21.25 28.65
C THR A 179 1.66 -20.80 27.35
N ALA A 180 1.20 -19.68 26.78
CA ALA A 180 1.73 -19.09 25.55
C ALA A 180 2.73 -17.96 25.81
N PHE A 181 2.73 -17.38 27.01
CA PHE A 181 3.66 -16.35 27.46
C PHE A 181 4.58 -16.93 28.54
N ASP A 182 5.85 -17.12 28.21
CA ASP A 182 6.84 -17.62 29.15
C ASP A 182 7.19 -16.55 30.20
N MET A 183 6.59 -16.67 31.39
CA MET A 183 6.78 -15.75 32.53
C MET A 183 8.19 -15.76 33.11
N THR A 184 9.10 -16.62 32.64
CA THR A 184 10.51 -16.58 33.05
C THR A 184 11.19 -15.24 32.72
N THR A 185 10.61 -14.44 31.81
CA THR A 185 11.14 -13.14 31.41
C THR A 185 10.64 -11.93 32.23
N PHE A 186 9.53 -12.07 32.96
CA PHE A 186 8.93 -10.97 33.75
C PHE A 186 9.51 -10.84 35.17
N GLN A 187 10.57 -11.57 35.48
CA GLN A 187 11.17 -11.65 36.82
C GLN A 187 11.93 -10.40 37.28
N THR A 188 11.76 -9.25 36.63
CA THR A 188 12.43 -8.01 37.04
C THR A 188 11.39 -6.99 37.52
N VAL A 189 11.28 -6.86 38.84
CA VAL A 189 10.67 -5.69 39.48
C VAL A 189 11.83 -4.82 39.95
N ASP A 190 12.19 -3.81 39.16
CA ASP A 190 13.20 -2.83 39.54
C ASP A 190 12.60 -1.84 40.54
N ILE A 191 12.83 -2.08 41.83
CA ILE A 191 12.55 -1.11 42.89
C ILE A 191 13.80 -0.24 43.02
N ALA A 192 13.70 1.04 42.65
CA ALA A 192 14.82 1.99 42.65
C ALA A 192 15.35 2.37 44.06
N ASN A 193 15.06 1.58 45.10
CA ASN A 193 15.42 1.86 46.49
C ASN A 193 16.47 0.86 47.00
N THR A 194 17.66 1.36 47.30
CA THR A 194 18.90 0.61 47.53
C THR A 194 19.00 -0.09 48.90
N ASN A 195 17.89 -0.29 49.61
CA ASN A 195 17.89 -0.77 51.01
C ASN A 195 17.09 -2.06 51.26
N MET A 196 16.63 -2.74 50.22
CA MET A 196 15.92 -4.03 50.37
C MET A 196 16.80 -5.17 49.89
N ALA A 197 17.39 -5.91 50.82
CA ALA A 197 18.01 -7.20 50.54
C ALA A 197 16.95 -8.30 50.68
N ASP A 198 16.89 -9.21 49.69
CA ASP A 198 16.13 -10.46 49.65
C ASP A 198 14.63 -10.38 50.02
N PHE A 199 13.79 -9.93 49.07
CA PHE A 199 12.35 -10.18 49.12
C PHE A 199 11.97 -11.38 48.25
N THR A 200 11.08 -12.24 48.74
CA THR A 200 10.51 -13.35 47.97
C THR A 200 9.19 -12.88 47.38
N LEU A 201 9.11 -12.81 46.06
CA LEU A 201 7.84 -12.56 45.38
C LEU A 201 7.05 -13.86 45.31
N THR A 202 5.88 -13.90 45.91
CA THR A 202 4.91 -14.98 45.70
C THR A 202 3.77 -14.52 44.80
N TYR A 203 3.52 -15.29 43.75
CA TYR A 203 2.46 -15.06 42.79
C TYR A 203 1.33 -16.06 43.00
N SER A 204 0.10 -15.58 42.97
CA SER A 204 -1.11 -16.41 43.05
C SER A 204 -2.15 -15.98 42.02
N GLN A 205 -2.74 -16.96 41.34
CA GLN A 205 -3.87 -16.75 40.45
C GLN A 205 -5.16 -16.80 41.27
N LEU A 206 -5.92 -15.71 41.26
CA LEU A 206 -7.20 -15.61 41.96
C LEU A 206 -8.34 -16.09 41.05
N THR A 207 -8.33 -15.68 39.78
CA THR A 207 -9.29 -16.11 38.74
C THR A 207 -8.60 -16.26 37.38
N SER A 208 -9.34 -16.58 36.32
CA SER A 208 -8.80 -16.63 34.95
C SER A 208 -8.29 -15.28 34.43
N SER A 209 -8.63 -14.15 35.08
CA SER A 209 -8.22 -12.81 34.68
C SER A 209 -7.74 -11.92 35.84
N SER A 210 -7.55 -12.49 37.04
CA SER A 210 -7.12 -11.78 38.25
C SER A 210 -5.99 -12.51 38.96
N TYR A 211 -4.98 -11.74 39.37
CA TYR A 211 -3.72 -12.22 39.91
C TYR A 211 -3.23 -11.34 41.04
N ARG A 212 -2.48 -11.92 41.96
CA ARG A 212 -1.94 -11.22 43.13
C ARG A 212 -0.46 -11.56 43.32
N ILE A 213 0.34 -10.52 43.52
CA ILE A 213 1.73 -10.60 43.94
C ILE A 213 1.83 -10.10 45.38
N THR A 214 2.59 -10.81 46.21
CA THR A 214 2.90 -10.49 47.62
C THR A 214 4.39 -10.57 47.86
#